data_AF-A0AAX6T2C4-F1
#
_entry.id   AF-A0AAX6T2C4-F1
#
_cell.length_a   1.000
_cell.length_b   1.000
_cell.length_c   1.000
_cell.angle_alpha   90.00
_cell.angle_beta   90.00
_cell.angle_gamma   90.00
#
_symmetry.space_group_name_H-M   'P 1'
#
loop_
_entity.id
_entity.type
_entity.pdbx_description
1 polymer ?
#
loop_
_entity_poly.entity_id
_entity_poly.type
_entity_poly.pdbx_seq_one_letter_code
_entity_poly.pdbx_strand_id
1 'polypeptide(L)'
;MCQLSTTVQAGCAVAVPSKEYLTGFHKRKVERKKAAIEEIKHRLKEEQKKLREERHQEYLKMLAEREEALEEADELDHMVTAKTESMQYDHPNHTVTVTTISDLDLSGAQLLGLLQPEQGAEDQPKEEASSVEKPTKALPRKSKDPLLSQRISNLTASLHAHSCKKVKRKHPRQAQNSTKKPPSATRTTKTQRRRLTGRARHSAE
;
A
#
# COMPACT_ATOMS: atom_id res chain seq x y z
N MET A 1 -36.32 80.40 18.19
CA MET A 1 -35.90 78.99 18.39
C MET A 1 -35.42 78.44 17.05
N CYS A 2 -34.19 78.75 16.63
CA CYS A 2 -33.63 78.21 15.38
C CYS A 2 -32.80 76.98 15.71
N GLN A 3 -33.21 75.81 15.21
CA GLN A 3 -32.49 74.56 15.38
C GLN A 3 -31.26 74.53 14.47
N LEU A 4 -30.07 74.42 15.06
CA LEU A 4 -28.82 74.17 14.35
C LEU A 4 -28.81 72.72 13.88
N SER A 5 -29.03 72.50 12.59
CA SER A 5 -28.88 71.19 11.96
C SER A 5 -27.39 70.89 11.77
N THR A 6 -26.84 69.99 12.59
CA THR A 6 -25.45 69.54 12.48
C THR A 6 -25.38 68.45 11.41
N THR A 7 -24.91 68.79 10.21
CA THR A 7 -24.56 67.80 9.18
C THR A 7 -23.25 67.12 9.58
N VAL A 8 -23.35 65.88 10.05
CA VAL A 8 -22.21 64.99 10.30
C VAL A 8 -21.61 64.58 8.96
N GLN A 9 -20.42 65.10 8.67
CA GLN A 9 -19.64 64.73 7.50
C GLN A 9 -19.08 63.31 7.71
N ALA A 10 -19.74 62.31 7.12
CA ALA A 10 -19.25 60.93 7.13
C ALA A 10 -18.01 60.83 6.21
N GLY A 11 -16.82 60.97 6.81
CA GLY A 11 -15.57 60.72 6.11
C GLY A 11 -15.48 59.25 5.67
N CYS A 12 -15.37 59.00 4.37
CA CYS A 12 -14.98 57.70 3.85
C CYS A 12 -13.57 57.35 4.34
N ALA A 13 -13.48 56.49 5.35
CA ALA A 13 -12.23 55.84 5.71
C ALA A 13 -11.82 54.92 4.55
N VAL A 14 -10.88 55.38 3.72
CA VAL A 14 -10.21 54.54 2.72
C VAL A 14 -9.55 53.39 3.48
N ALA A 15 -10.10 52.18 3.35
CA ALA A 15 -9.51 50.98 3.93
C ALA A 15 -8.13 50.75 3.31
N VAL A 16 -7.09 51.24 3.99
CA VAL A 16 -5.71 50.98 3.61
C VAL A 16 -5.50 49.47 3.73
N PRO A 17 -5.14 48.75 2.66
CA PRO A 17 -4.88 47.32 2.75
C PRO A 17 -3.81 47.09 3.81
N SER A 18 -4.13 46.23 4.78
CA SER A 18 -3.28 45.91 5.93
C SER A 18 -1.85 45.59 5.49
N LYS A 19 -0.85 46.06 6.25
CA LYS A 19 0.60 45.97 5.91
C LYS A 19 1.09 44.56 5.53
N GLU A 20 0.39 43.52 5.98
CA GLU A 20 0.62 42.11 5.64
C GLU A 20 0.28 41.76 4.18
N TYR A 21 -0.69 42.45 3.59
CA TYR A 21 -1.06 42.25 2.18
C TYR A 21 0.10 42.66 1.25
N LEU A 22 0.88 43.69 1.59
CA LEU A 22 2.00 44.16 0.75
C LEU A 22 3.30 43.38 1.01
N THR A 23 3.59 42.99 2.26
CA THR A 23 4.83 42.30 2.67
C THR A 23 4.73 40.76 2.66
N GLY A 24 3.51 40.22 2.67
CA GLY A 24 3.22 38.78 2.71
C GLY A 24 3.34 38.04 1.38
N PHE A 25 3.82 38.66 0.31
CA PHE A 25 3.87 38.02 -1.02
C PHE A 25 4.77 36.79 -1.04
N HIS A 26 5.89 36.81 -0.30
CA HIS A 26 6.75 35.63 -0.12
C HIS A 26 6.02 34.53 0.67
N LYS A 27 5.32 34.89 1.75
CA LYS A 27 4.51 33.97 2.56
C LYS A 27 3.44 33.28 1.71
N ARG A 28 2.62 34.04 0.98
CA ARG A 28 1.57 33.50 0.10
C ARG A 28 2.12 32.67 -1.07
N LYS A 29 3.29 33.04 -1.61
CA LYS A 29 3.95 32.25 -2.67
C LYS A 29 4.44 30.92 -2.12
N VAL A 30 4.97 30.90 -0.89
CA VAL A 30 5.39 29.67 -0.22
C VAL A 30 4.18 28.82 0.13
N GLU A 31 3.11 29.41 0.65
CA GLU A 31 1.86 28.71 0.97
C GLU A 31 1.24 28.05 -0.27
N ARG A 32 1.12 28.76 -1.39
CA ARG A 32 0.64 28.17 -2.64
C ARG A 32 1.50 27.01 -3.12
N LYS A 33 2.82 27.13 -3.00
CA LYS A 33 3.75 26.04 -3.36
C LYS A 33 3.59 24.85 -2.42
N LYS A 34 3.46 25.08 -1.12
CA LYS A 34 3.24 24.02 -0.12
C LYS A 34 1.91 23.32 -0.38
N ALA A 35 0.83 24.07 -0.58
CA ALA A 35 -0.49 23.54 -0.90
C ALA A 35 -0.46 22.66 -2.16
N ALA A 36 0.14 23.13 -3.26
CA ALA A 36 0.26 22.32 -4.48
C ALA A 36 1.09 21.04 -4.28
N ILE A 37 2.16 21.12 -3.48
CA ILE A 37 2.99 19.95 -3.16
C ILE A 37 2.23 18.96 -2.27
N GLU A 38 1.49 19.44 -1.28
CA GLU A 38 0.69 18.63 -0.38
C GLU A 38 -0.45 17.94 -1.12
N GLU A 39 -1.13 18.65 -2.03
CA GLU A 39 -2.16 18.10 -2.90
C GLU A 39 -1.61 16.98 -3.79
N ILE A 40 -0.45 17.19 -4.44
CA ILE A 40 0.18 16.15 -5.26
C ILE A 40 0.60 14.94 -4.39
N LYS A 41 1.14 15.18 -3.19
CA LYS A 41 1.50 14.10 -2.25
C LYS A 41 0.28 13.33 -1.77
N HIS A 42 -0.84 14.01 -1.52
CA HIS A 42 -2.08 13.40 -1.10
C HIS A 42 -2.60 12.45 -2.18
N ARG A 43 -2.72 12.95 -3.42
CA ARG A 43 -3.13 12.14 -4.57
C ARG A 43 -2.25 10.91 -4.76
N LEU A 44 -0.92 11.07 -4.66
CA LEU A 44 0.00 9.92 -4.75
C LEU A 44 -0.20 8.87 -3.65
N LYS A 45 -0.51 9.30 -2.42
CA LYS A 45 -0.79 8.39 -1.30
C LYS A 45 -2.13 7.67 -1.48
N GLU A 46 -3.15 8.37 -1.96
CA GLU A 46 -4.46 7.77 -2.25
C GLU A 46 -4.35 6.70 -3.34
N GLU A 47 -3.66 7.00 -4.44
CA GLU A 47 -3.41 6.02 -5.50
C GLU A 47 -2.63 4.80 -4.98
N GLN A 48 -1.61 5.02 -4.14
CA GLN A 48 -0.88 3.91 -3.52
C GLN A 48 -1.77 3.10 -2.56
N LYS A 49 -2.67 3.75 -1.83
CA LYS A 49 -3.60 3.10 -0.90
C LYS A 49 -4.61 2.26 -1.66
N LYS A 50 -5.23 2.80 -2.71
CA LYS A 50 -6.14 2.06 -3.60
C LYS A 50 -5.50 0.81 -4.17
N LEU A 51 -4.28 0.92 -4.71
CA LEU A 51 -3.57 -0.24 -5.25
C LEU A 51 -3.31 -1.34 -4.20
N ARG A 52 -3.06 -0.96 -2.95
CA ARG A 52 -2.90 -1.93 -1.85
C ARG A 52 -4.23 -2.56 -1.45
N GLU A 53 -5.30 -1.77 -1.42
CA GLU A 53 -6.64 -2.22 -1.09
C GLU A 53 -7.19 -3.15 -2.15
N GLU A 54 -7.04 -2.83 -3.45
CA GLU A 54 -7.43 -3.69 -4.57
C GLU A 54 -6.74 -5.06 -4.47
N ARG A 55 -5.41 -5.08 -4.30
CA ARG A 55 -4.67 -6.33 -4.11
C ARG A 55 -5.12 -7.09 -2.86
N HIS A 56 -5.44 -6.39 -1.77
CA HIS A 56 -5.92 -7.04 -0.56
C HIS A 56 -7.33 -7.61 -0.74
N GLN A 57 -8.21 -6.90 -1.43
CA GLN A 57 -9.55 -7.36 -1.77
C GLN A 57 -9.50 -8.56 -2.71
N GLU A 58 -8.63 -8.55 -3.73
CA GLU A 58 -8.39 -9.71 -4.59
C GLU A 58 -7.93 -10.92 -3.79
N TYR A 59 -7.00 -10.72 -2.85
CA TYR A 59 -6.57 -11.80 -1.96
C TYR A 59 -7.72 -12.34 -1.10
N LEU A 60 -8.56 -11.48 -0.55
CA LEU A 60 -9.74 -11.90 0.22
C LEU A 60 -10.76 -12.64 -0.65
N LYS A 61 -10.98 -12.20 -1.89
CA LYS A 61 -11.85 -12.90 -2.85
C LYS A 61 -11.33 -14.31 -3.14
N MET A 62 -10.03 -14.47 -3.40
CA MET A 62 -9.43 -15.79 -3.63
C MET A 62 -9.56 -16.74 -2.42
N LEU A 63 -9.61 -16.19 -1.20
CA LEU A 63 -9.89 -17.00 0.00
C LEU A 63 -11.37 -17.36 0.09
N ALA A 64 -12.26 -16.39 -0.15
CA ALA A 64 -13.70 -16.62 -0.14
C ALA A 64 -14.13 -17.64 -1.21
N GLU A 65 -13.59 -17.55 -2.43
CA GLU A 65 -13.84 -18.52 -3.51
C GLU A 65 -13.42 -19.96 -3.13
N ARG A 66 -12.35 -20.10 -2.33
CA ARG A 66 -11.92 -21.42 -1.83
C ARG A 66 -12.83 -21.93 -0.72
N GLU A 67 -13.29 -21.04 0.15
CA GLU A 67 -14.23 -21.37 1.22
C GLU A 67 -15.58 -21.78 0.64
N GLU A 68 -16.10 -21.04 -0.34
CA GLU A 68 -17.32 -21.37 -1.08
C GLU A 68 -17.21 -22.74 -1.77
N ALA A 69 -16.07 -23.04 -2.42
CA ALA A 69 -15.86 -24.34 -3.04
C ALA A 69 -15.78 -25.51 -2.04
N LEU A 70 -15.32 -25.25 -0.82
CA LEU A 70 -15.34 -26.25 0.26
C LEU A 70 -16.76 -26.44 0.79
N GLU A 71 -17.50 -25.35 0.98
CA GLU A 71 -18.90 -25.39 1.42
C GLU A 71 -19.78 -26.13 0.40
N GLU A 72 -19.60 -25.91 -0.91
CA GLU A 72 -20.30 -26.65 -1.97
C GLU A 72 -19.99 -28.16 -1.94
N ALA A 73 -18.74 -28.53 -1.63
CA ALA A 73 -18.35 -29.93 -1.49
C ALA A 73 -19.01 -30.58 -0.26
N ASP A 74 -19.02 -29.89 0.87
CA ASP A 74 -19.67 -30.35 2.11
C ASP A 74 -21.19 -30.52 1.90
N GLU A 75 -21.85 -29.59 1.21
CA GLU A 75 -23.26 -29.71 0.83
C GLU A 75 -23.54 -30.96 -0.02
N LEU A 76 -22.67 -31.26 -0.99
CA LEU A 76 -22.78 -32.46 -1.82
C LEU A 76 -22.60 -33.73 -1.01
N ASP A 77 -21.61 -33.76 -0.11
CA ASP A 77 -21.35 -34.89 0.77
C ASP A 77 -22.53 -35.15 1.71
N HIS A 78 -23.14 -34.10 2.27
CA HIS A 78 -24.36 -34.23 3.06
C HIS A 78 -25.53 -34.80 2.24
N MET A 79 -25.70 -34.36 0.99
CA MET A 79 -26.73 -34.91 0.10
C MET A 79 -26.49 -36.38 -0.26
N VAL A 80 -25.23 -36.79 -0.47
CA VAL A 80 -24.86 -38.19 -0.75
C VAL A 80 -25.07 -39.03 0.51
N THR A 81 -24.56 -38.59 1.66
CA THR A 81 -24.70 -39.29 2.94
C THR A 81 -26.17 -39.46 3.34
N ALA A 82 -26.99 -38.40 3.18
CA ALA A 82 -28.41 -38.45 3.51
C ALA A 82 -29.23 -39.38 2.60
N LYS A 83 -28.83 -39.56 1.34
CA LYS A 83 -29.52 -40.44 0.38
C LYS A 83 -29.03 -41.88 0.42
N THR A 84 -27.80 -42.10 0.84
CA THR A 84 -27.13 -43.39 0.67
C THR A 84 -27.21 -44.17 1.98
N GLU A 85 -28.35 -44.82 2.19
CA GLU A 85 -28.41 -45.93 3.13
C GLU A 85 -27.56 -47.08 2.57
N SER A 86 -26.72 -47.69 3.40
CA SER A 86 -25.83 -48.78 2.99
C SER A 86 -26.61 -49.93 2.34
N MET A 87 -26.29 -50.26 1.09
CA MET A 87 -26.97 -51.33 0.36
C MET A 87 -26.21 -52.65 0.53
N GLN A 88 -26.89 -53.65 1.10
CA GLN A 88 -26.35 -54.99 1.28
C GLN A 88 -26.91 -55.94 0.21
N TYR A 89 -26.02 -56.57 -0.55
CA TYR A 89 -26.37 -57.54 -1.58
C TYR A 89 -25.94 -58.93 -1.15
N ASP A 90 -26.90 -59.85 -1.10
CA ASP A 90 -26.64 -61.23 -0.77
C ASP A 90 -26.31 -62.02 -2.04
N HIS A 91 -25.14 -62.65 -2.05
CA HIS A 91 -24.68 -63.52 -3.12
C HIS A 91 -24.53 -64.95 -2.60
N PRO A 92 -24.57 -65.98 -3.47
CA PRO A 92 -24.64 -67.37 -3.05
C PRO A 92 -23.51 -67.86 -2.11
N ASN A 93 -22.36 -67.17 -2.09
CA ASN A 93 -21.18 -67.56 -1.31
C ASN A 93 -20.63 -66.44 -0.41
N HIS A 94 -21.22 -65.24 -0.43
CA HIS A 94 -20.75 -64.09 0.36
C HIS A 94 -21.77 -62.95 0.28
N THR A 95 -21.64 -61.98 1.17
CA THR A 95 -22.45 -60.76 1.14
C THR A 95 -21.54 -59.58 0.83
N VAL A 96 -21.96 -58.74 -0.11
CA VAL A 96 -21.24 -57.51 -0.48
C VAL A 96 -22.05 -56.31 -0.01
N THR A 97 -21.45 -55.47 0.81
CA THR A 97 -22.06 -54.20 1.22
C THR A 97 -21.42 -53.07 0.42
N VAL A 98 -22.25 -52.29 -0.26
CA VAL A 98 -21.83 -51.07 -0.95
C VAL A 98 -22.14 -49.88 -0.03
N THR A 99 -21.08 -49.33 0.55
CA THR A 99 -21.10 -48.12 1.38
C THR A 99 -20.25 -47.03 0.74
N THR A 100 -20.51 -45.78 1.11
CA THR A 100 -19.64 -44.69 0.68
C THR A 100 -18.29 -44.80 1.38
N ILE A 101 -17.24 -44.27 0.75
CA ILE A 101 -15.88 -44.29 1.30
C ILE A 101 -15.72 -43.44 2.58
N SER A 102 -16.67 -42.56 2.87
CA SER A 102 -16.69 -41.69 4.06
C SER A 102 -17.21 -42.41 5.30
N ASP A 103 -18.13 -43.36 5.14
CA ASP A 103 -18.69 -44.18 6.23
C ASP A 103 -17.70 -45.27 6.71
N LEU A 104 -16.66 -45.54 5.90
CA LEU A 104 -15.61 -46.50 6.17
C LEU A 104 -14.43 -45.78 6.82
N ASP A 105 -14.10 -46.11 8.07
CA ASP A 105 -12.87 -45.61 8.70
C ASP A 105 -11.64 -46.30 8.09
N LEU A 106 -11.11 -45.68 7.03
CA LEU A 106 -9.92 -46.13 6.31
C LEU A 106 -8.62 -45.78 7.06
N SER A 107 -8.69 -45.13 8.22
CA SER A 107 -7.54 -44.76 9.05
C SER A 107 -6.96 -45.97 9.81
N GLY A 108 -6.44 -46.94 9.04
CA GLY A 108 -5.16 -47.55 9.40
C GLY A 108 -5.10 -48.95 10.01
N ALA A 109 -6.20 -49.68 10.26
CA ALA A 109 -6.02 -51.07 10.74
C ALA A 109 -7.18 -52.06 10.56
N GLN A 110 -8.44 -51.60 10.40
CA GLN A 110 -9.58 -52.52 10.58
C GLN A 110 -10.11 -53.13 9.27
N LEU A 111 -9.84 -52.53 8.11
CA LEU A 111 -10.56 -52.90 6.89
C LEU A 111 -10.12 -54.23 6.26
N LEU A 112 -8.95 -54.77 6.61
CA LEU A 112 -8.45 -56.02 6.03
C LEU A 112 -7.78 -56.91 7.10
N GLY A 113 -8.58 -57.41 8.05
CA GLY A 113 -8.26 -58.65 8.77
C GLY A 113 -8.40 -58.64 10.30
N LEU A 114 -9.64 -58.62 10.81
CA LEU A 114 -10.19 -59.47 11.89
C LEU A 114 -11.40 -58.77 12.54
N LEU A 115 -12.62 -59.24 12.27
CA LEU A 115 -13.60 -59.31 13.35
C LEU A 115 -13.19 -60.49 14.24
N GLN A 116 -12.71 -60.21 15.44
CA GLN A 116 -12.71 -61.17 16.53
C GLN A 116 -13.98 -60.90 17.36
N PRO A 117 -14.84 -61.89 17.65
CA PRO A 117 -16.13 -61.62 18.28
C PRO A 117 -15.96 -61.36 19.78
N GLU A 118 -16.72 -60.37 20.27
CA GLU A 118 -17.23 -60.18 21.64
C GLU A 118 -16.24 -60.19 22.83
N GLN A 119 -16.11 -59.05 23.54
CA GLN A 119 -16.41 -58.92 24.99
C GLN A 119 -15.96 -57.57 25.59
N GLY A 120 -16.92 -56.81 26.12
CA GLY A 120 -16.86 -56.31 27.51
C GLY A 120 -16.07 -55.04 27.86
N ALA A 121 -16.83 -54.04 28.30
CA ALA A 121 -16.62 -53.21 29.50
C ALA A 121 -15.74 -51.93 29.46
N GLU A 122 -16.44 -50.84 29.81
CA GLU A 122 -16.07 -49.66 30.63
C GLU A 122 -15.06 -48.60 30.12
N ASP A 123 -15.63 -47.41 29.89
CA ASP A 123 -15.36 -46.15 30.60
C ASP A 123 -13.95 -45.90 31.20
N GLN A 124 -13.25 -44.90 30.64
CA GLN A 124 -12.87 -43.63 31.30
C GLN A 124 -11.75 -42.92 30.51
N PRO A 125 -11.84 -41.60 30.26
CA PRO A 125 -10.77 -40.81 29.67
C PRO A 125 -9.71 -40.41 30.71
N LYS A 126 -8.43 -40.58 30.36
CA LYS A 126 -7.30 -39.93 31.04
C LYS A 126 -7.09 -38.53 30.45
N GLU A 127 -7.52 -37.50 31.17
CA GLU A 127 -6.93 -36.17 31.06
C GLU A 127 -5.67 -36.11 31.94
N GLU A 128 -4.51 -35.88 31.32
CA GLU A 128 -3.30 -35.44 32.01
C GLU A 128 -2.67 -34.35 31.14
N ALA A 129 -2.45 -33.20 31.80
CA ALA A 129 -2.03 -31.96 31.20
C ALA A 129 -0.60 -32.02 30.64
N SER A 130 -0.33 -31.30 29.54
CA SER A 130 1.01 -30.80 29.28
C SER A 130 0.95 -29.36 28.78
N SER A 131 1.17 -28.44 29.72
CA SER A 131 1.58 -27.08 29.48
C SER A 131 2.94 -27.07 28.75
N VAL A 132 2.97 -26.49 27.56
CA VAL A 132 4.23 -26.02 26.94
C VAL A 132 4.01 -24.59 26.49
N GLU A 133 4.50 -23.67 27.31
CA GLU A 133 4.73 -22.28 26.93
C GLU A 133 5.53 -22.23 25.62
N LYS A 134 4.98 -21.57 24.61
CA LYS A 134 5.71 -21.25 23.38
C LYS A 134 6.55 -19.99 23.63
N PRO A 135 7.90 -20.07 23.60
CA PRO A 135 8.70 -18.85 23.56
C PRO A 135 8.51 -18.19 22.18
N THR A 136 7.88 -17.02 22.18
CA THR A 136 7.73 -16.14 21.01
C THR A 136 9.10 -15.58 20.61
N LYS A 137 9.91 -16.39 19.91
CA LYS A 137 11.12 -15.90 19.24
C LYS A 137 10.71 -14.94 18.13
N ALA A 138 10.89 -13.65 18.41
CA ALA A 138 10.67 -12.57 17.45
C ALA A 138 11.44 -12.85 16.14
N LEU A 139 10.72 -12.87 15.02
CA LEU A 139 11.30 -13.05 13.69
C LEU A 139 12.31 -11.92 13.40
N PRO A 140 13.43 -12.23 12.72
CA PRO A 140 14.44 -11.24 12.39
C PRO A 140 13.82 -10.11 11.55
N ARG A 141 13.85 -8.88 12.06
CA ARG A 141 13.29 -7.66 11.42
C ARG A 141 14.04 -7.18 10.18
N LYS A 142 14.97 -7.97 9.65
CA LYS A 142 15.74 -7.66 8.46
C LYS A 142 15.64 -8.87 7.55
N SER A 143 15.04 -8.67 6.38
CA SER A 143 15.04 -9.66 5.30
C SER A 143 16.49 -10.03 5.04
N LYS A 144 16.86 -11.28 5.32
CA LYS A 144 18.13 -11.84 4.84
C LYS A 144 18.19 -11.61 3.34
N ASP A 145 19.39 -11.37 2.82
CA ASP A 145 19.59 -11.24 1.38
C ASP A 145 18.86 -12.39 0.70
N PRO A 146 17.96 -12.10 -0.25
CA PRO A 146 17.21 -13.14 -0.92
C PRO A 146 18.24 -14.14 -1.46
N LEU A 147 17.98 -15.44 -1.29
CA LEU A 147 18.86 -16.52 -1.76
C LEU A 147 18.95 -16.48 -3.28
N LEU A 148 19.69 -15.49 -3.79
CA LEU A 148 19.88 -15.19 -5.19
C LEU A 148 21.31 -15.57 -5.53
N SER A 149 21.47 -16.28 -6.64
CA SER A 149 22.81 -16.57 -7.15
C SER A 149 23.57 -15.28 -7.40
N GLN A 150 24.89 -15.31 -7.25
CA GLN A 150 25.77 -14.15 -7.45
C GLN A 150 25.54 -13.47 -8.82
N ARG A 151 25.18 -14.25 -9.84
CA ARG A 151 24.82 -13.77 -11.18
C ARG A 151 23.58 -12.87 -11.17
N ILE A 152 22.54 -13.23 -10.42
CA ILE A 152 21.31 -12.45 -10.29
C ILE A 152 21.57 -11.18 -9.47
N SER A 153 22.36 -11.28 -8.39
CA SER A 153 22.72 -10.11 -7.57
C SER A 153 23.50 -9.07 -8.38
N ASN A 154 24.51 -9.51 -9.14
CA ASN A 154 25.32 -8.63 -9.98
C ASN A 154 24.51 -7.98 -11.11
N LEU A 155 23.61 -8.75 -11.76
CA LEU A 155 22.73 -8.22 -12.78
C LEU A 155 21.79 -7.16 -12.22
N THR A 156 21.15 -7.45 -11.07
CA THR A 156 20.23 -6.53 -10.39
C THR A 156 20.94 -5.24 -9.98
N ALA A 157 22.14 -5.33 -9.40
CA ALA A 157 22.95 -4.18 -9.05
C ALA A 157 23.34 -3.33 -10.29
N SER A 158 23.72 -3.98 -11.39
CA SER A 158 24.02 -3.31 -12.66
C SER A 158 22.80 -2.57 -13.23
N LEU A 159 21.64 -3.24 -13.31
CA LEU A 159 20.39 -2.65 -13.78
C LEU A 159 19.98 -1.43 -12.94
N HIS A 160 20.09 -1.50 -11.61
CA HIS A 160 19.82 -0.35 -10.73
C HIS A 160 20.84 0.79 -10.90
N ALA A 161 22.12 0.49 -11.14
CA ALA A 161 23.13 1.51 -11.43
C ALA A 161 22.87 2.23 -12.76
N HIS A 162 22.41 1.52 -13.79
CA HIS A 162 22.08 2.09 -15.10
C HIS A 162 20.76 2.88 -15.09
N SER A 163 19.76 2.39 -14.34
CA SER A 163 18.47 3.07 -14.13
C SER A 163 18.64 4.42 -13.40
N CYS A 164 19.39 4.46 -12.30
CA CYS A 164 19.63 5.69 -11.53
C CYS A 164 20.35 6.78 -12.35
N LYS A 165 21.23 6.39 -13.30
CA LYS A 165 21.96 7.33 -14.16
C LYS A 165 21.05 8.05 -15.17
N LYS A 166 19.93 7.45 -15.57
CA LYS A 166 18.96 8.10 -16.48
C LYS A 166 18.07 9.12 -15.78
N VAL A 167 17.76 8.90 -14.50
CA VAL A 167 16.92 9.83 -13.69
C VAL A 167 17.73 10.95 -13.03
N LYS A 168 19.02 10.73 -12.73
CA LYS A 168 19.92 11.75 -12.14
C LYS A 168 20.62 12.69 -13.13
N ARG A 169 20.03 13.01 -14.30
CA ARG A 169 20.46 14.18 -15.11
C ARG A 169 20.04 15.55 -14.52
N LYS A 170 19.86 15.63 -13.20
CA LYS A 170 19.91 16.88 -12.44
C LYS A 170 21.26 16.91 -11.72
N HIS A 171 22.24 17.55 -12.36
CA HIS A 171 23.55 17.84 -11.75
C HIS A 171 23.37 18.50 -10.38
N PRO A 172 24.11 18.10 -9.33
CA PRO A 172 24.43 19.04 -8.26
C PRO A 172 25.24 20.16 -8.91
N ARG A 173 24.71 21.39 -8.90
CA ARG A 173 25.46 22.56 -9.38
C ARG A 173 26.60 22.80 -8.40
N GLN A 174 27.75 22.23 -8.70
CA GLN A 174 29.02 22.77 -8.23
C GLN A 174 29.18 24.14 -8.87
N ALA A 175 29.23 25.16 -8.02
CA ALA A 175 29.40 26.54 -8.43
C ALA A 175 30.83 26.74 -8.97
N GLN A 176 31.01 26.59 -10.28
CA GLN A 176 32.18 27.05 -11.02
C GLN A 176 31.72 27.51 -12.41
N ASN A 177 31.54 28.83 -12.51
CA ASN A 177 31.87 29.74 -13.60
C ASN A 177 31.98 29.24 -15.05
N SER A 178 31.38 30.04 -15.93
CA SER A 178 31.64 30.21 -17.38
C SER A 178 31.24 29.06 -18.33
N THR A 179 30.16 29.28 -19.11
CA THR A 179 30.20 29.58 -20.56
C THR A 179 28.77 29.68 -21.13
N LYS A 180 28.36 30.94 -21.36
CA LYS A 180 27.50 31.48 -22.43
C LYS A 180 26.47 30.54 -23.12
N LYS A 181 25.19 30.73 -22.81
CA LYS A 181 24.08 30.54 -23.77
C LYS A 181 23.82 31.87 -24.49
N PRO A 182 23.43 31.89 -25.78
CA PRO A 182 23.16 33.15 -26.47
C PRO A 182 21.96 33.85 -25.81
N PRO A 183 22.01 35.18 -25.63
CA PRO A 183 20.87 35.91 -25.10
C PRO A 183 19.75 35.92 -26.14
N SER A 184 18.56 35.45 -25.77
CA SER A 184 17.32 35.82 -26.47
C SER A 184 17.26 37.35 -26.55
N ALA A 185 16.96 37.89 -27.73
CA ALA A 185 17.11 39.29 -28.15
C ALA A 185 16.46 40.37 -27.27
N THR A 186 15.82 40.02 -26.16
CA THR A 186 15.06 40.93 -25.30
C THR A 186 15.46 40.87 -23.81
N ARG A 187 16.45 40.05 -23.41
CA ARG A 187 16.85 39.91 -21.99
C ARG A 187 18.24 40.48 -21.72
N THR A 188 18.36 41.80 -21.67
CA THR A 188 19.52 42.45 -21.04
C THR A 188 19.47 42.21 -19.52
N THR A 189 20.59 41.92 -18.89
CA THR A 189 20.64 41.77 -17.42
C THR A 189 20.48 43.12 -16.71
N LYS A 190 19.97 43.11 -15.46
CA LYS A 190 19.78 44.33 -14.64
C LYS A 190 21.08 45.15 -14.51
N THR A 191 22.22 44.47 -14.39
CA THR A 191 23.55 45.08 -14.31
C THR A 191 23.96 45.74 -15.62
N GLN A 192 23.65 45.11 -16.77
CA GLN A 192 23.90 45.67 -18.10
C GLN A 192 23.06 46.94 -18.34
N ARG A 193 21.79 46.94 -17.93
CA ARG A 193 20.93 48.14 -17.99
C ARG A 193 21.50 49.29 -17.18
N ARG A 194 21.94 49.02 -15.94
CA ARG A 194 22.55 50.04 -15.07
C ARG A 194 23.83 50.64 -15.64
N ARG A 195 24.64 49.87 -16.38
CA ARG A 195 25.86 50.38 -17.03
C ARG A 195 25.54 51.31 -18.22
N LEU A 196 24.48 51.00 -18.97
CA LEU A 196 24.05 51.83 -20.11
C LEU A 196 23.36 53.12 -19.67
N THR A 197 22.47 53.05 -18.66
CA THR A 197 21.69 54.22 -18.22
C THR A 197 22.32 54.97 -17.04
N GLY A 198 23.42 54.45 -16.47
CA GLY A 198 24.01 54.96 -15.22
C GLY A 198 25.33 55.69 -15.40
N ARG A 199 25.60 56.30 -16.57
CA ARG A 199 26.70 57.27 -16.64
C ARG A 199 26.28 58.55 -15.91
N ALA A 200 26.77 58.71 -14.68
CA ALA A 200 26.83 60.00 -14.02
C ALA A 200 27.69 60.93 -14.90
N ARG A 201 27.07 61.98 -15.46
CA ARG A 201 27.82 63.08 -16.04
C ARG A 201 28.44 63.85 -14.87
N HIS A 202 29.68 63.51 -14.55
CA HIS A 202 30.55 64.48 -13.90
C HIS A 202 30.93 65.49 -14.99
N SER A 203 30.33 66.68 -14.89
CA SER A 203 30.77 67.88 -15.58
C SER A 203 32.20 68.20 -15.13
N ALA A 204 33.12 68.25 -16.07
CA ALA A 204 34.43 68.87 -15.90
C ALA A 204 34.64 69.78 -17.11
N GLU A 205 34.85 71.05 -16.76
CA GLU A 205 35.25 72.22 -17.57
C GLU A 205 34.22 72.82 -18.54
#